data_AF-A0A815BGX3-F1
#
_entry.id   AF-A0A815BGX3-F1
#
_cell.length_a   1.000
_cell.length_b   1.000
_cell.length_c   1.000
_cell.angle_alpha   90.00
_cell.angle_beta   90.00
_cell.angle_gamma   90.00
#
_symmetry.space_group_name_H-M   'P 1'
#
loop_
_entity.id
_entity.type
_entity.pdbx_description
1 polymer ?
#
loop_
_entity_poly.entity_id
_entity_poly.type
_entity_poly.pdbx_seq_one_letter_code
_entity_poly.pdbx_strand_id
1 'polypeptide(L)'
;MYRKAAGAIGTDHHLMRIKIKLHFKSRRKLVQKKVVYDPIKMKNDNALKQFQKDLIPTLSDATDKTISIDEKYDRFVEHMKTNAEKIFKIDKNKIRKRKEWLTDEILEIVEKKATAFVNWQNHRGTKLEIEYANKYKRLRKLAKTKIDKRQEKYWDQICEEIELSIKLNDPANAFNIIR
;
A
#
# COMPACT_ATOMS: atom_id res chain seq x y z
N MET A 1 -22.39 39.93 -3.92
CA MET A 1 -22.75 39.33 -5.22
C MET A 1 -23.18 37.88 -4.99
N TYR A 2 -24.49 37.63 -4.92
CA TYR A 2 -25.05 36.28 -4.84
C TYR A 2 -25.17 35.71 -6.26
N ARG A 3 -24.58 34.54 -6.50
CA ARG A 3 -24.72 33.81 -7.77
C ARG A 3 -26.18 33.33 -7.91
N LYS A 4 -26.88 33.77 -8.96
CA LYS A 4 -28.19 33.21 -9.34
C LYS A 4 -28.00 31.76 -9.75
N ALA A 5 -28.86 30.86 -9.23
CA ALA A 5 -28.93 29.49 -9.70
C ALA A 5 -29.72 29.47 -11.01
N ALA A 6 -29.09 29.03 -12.10
CA ALA A 6 -29.80 28.64 -13.31
C ALA A 6 -30.57 27.35 -13.00
N GLY A 7 -31.86 27.48 -12.66
CA GLY A 7 -32.78 26.36 -12.65
C GLY A 7 -32.93 25.80 -14.06
N ALA A 8 -33.26 24.50 -14.17
CA ALA A 8 -33.61 23.90 -15.45
C ALA A 8 -34.76 24.70 -16.09
N ILE A 9 -34.63 25.02 -17.38
CA ILE A 9 -35.60 25.82 -18.12
C ILE A 9 -36.95 25.10 -18.11
N GLY A 10 -37.98 25.71 -17.52
CA GLY A 10 -39.38 25.24 -17.61
C GLY A 10 -40.09 24.86 -16.31
N THR A 11 -39.49 25.03 -15.12
CA THR A 11 -40.16 24.74 -13.84
C THR A 11 -40.14 25.94 -12.90
N ASP A 12 -41.26 26.22 -12.23
CA ASP A 12 -41.41 27.20 -11.14
C ASP A 12 -40.71 26.76 -9.83
N HIS A 13 -40.29 25.49 -9.76
CA HIS A 13 -39.59 24.92 -8.62
C HIS A 13 -38.06 25.11 -8.72
N HIS A 14 -37.44 25.46 -7.59
CA HIS A 14 -35.99 25.63 -7.50
C HIS A 14 -35.28 24.28 -7.25
N LEU A 15 -34.26 23.97 -8.04
CA LEU A 15 -33.48 22.75 -7.87
C LEU A 15 -32.55 22.89 -6.66
N MET A 16 -32.91 22.24 -5.56
CA MET A 16 -32.10 22.24 -4.35
C MET A 16 -30.99 21.19 -4.43
N ARG A 17 -29.73 21.65 -4.39
CA ARG A 17 -28.55 20.78 -4.32
C ARG A 17 -27.97 20.81 -2.90
N ILE A 18 -27.98 19.66 -2.24
CA ILE A 18 -27.32 19.49 -0.93
C ILE A 18 -26.02 18.72 -1.11
N LYS A 19 -24.95 19.20 -0.46
CA LYS A 19 -23.66 18.49 -0.38
C LYS A 19 -23.49 17.94 1.03
N ILE A 20 -23.72 16.65 1.20
CA ILE A 20 -23.56 15.97 2.49
C ILE A 20 -22.14 15.39 2.58
N LYS A 21 -21.41 15.71 3.66
CA LYS A 21 -20.15 15.04 4.01
C LYS A 21 -20.43 14.01 5.11
N LEU A 22 -20.46 12.74 4.73
CA LEU A 22 -20.63 11.64 5.68
C LEU A 22 -19.27 11.22 6.24
N HIS A 23 -19.11 11.35 7.55
CA HIS A 23 -17.96 10.82 8.27
C HIS A 23 -18.37 9.55 9.01
N PHE A 24 -18.22 8.40 8.35
CA PHE A 24 -18.46 7.11 8.96
C PHE A 24 -17.32 6.77 9.93
N LYS A 25 -17.63 6.69 11.24
CA LYS A 25 -16.72 6.07 12.20
C LYS A 25 -16.80 4.56 12.03
N SER A 26 -15.77 3.97 11.45
CA SER A 26 -15.61 2.51 11.46
C SER A 26 -15.44 2.05 12.91
N ARG A 27 -16.46 1.37 13.47
CA ARG A 27 -16.25 0.57 14.67
C ARG A 27 -15.33 -0.58 14.25
N ARG A 28 -14.14 -0.66 14.85
CA ARG A 28 -13.25 -1.82 14.66
C ARG A 28 -14.01 -3.04 15.16
N LYS A 29 -14.65 -3.80 14.26
CA LYS A 29 -15.04 -5.18 14.59
C LYS A 29 -13.75 -5.87 15.04
N LEU A 30 -13.79 -6.59 16.17
CA LEU A 30 -12.78 -7.59 16.52
C LEU A 30 -12.87 -8.73 15.50
N VAL A 31 -12.57 -8.42 14.25
CA VAL A 31 -12.41 -9.43 13.21
C VAL A 31 -11.09 -10.08 13.56
N GLN A 32 -11.14 -11.30 14.09
CA GLN A 32 -9.99 -12.18 14.06
C GLN A 32 -9.43 -12.12 12.64
N LYS A 33 -8.24 -11.53 12.48
CA LYS A 33 -7.67 -11.26 11.17
C LYS A 33 -7.54 -12.61 10.48
N LYS A 34 -8.40 -12.90 9.51
CA LYS A 34 -8.22 -14.05 8.63
C LYS A 34 -6.86 -13.89 7.96
N VAL A 35 -5.96 -14.83 8.24
CA VAL A 35 -4.66 -14.88 7.58
C VAL A 35 -4.93 -15.25 6.13
N VAL A 36 -4.47 -14.41 5.21
CA VAL A 36 -4.60 -14.65 3.77
C VAL A 36 -3.24 -15.09 3.26
N TYR A 37 -3.18 -16.31 2.74
CA TYR A 37 -1.98 -16.90 2.17
C TYR A 37 -1.94 -16.68 0.65
N ASP A 38 -0.72 -16.63 0.12
CA ASP A 38 -0.43 -16.41 -1.29
C ASP A 38 -0.61 -17.71 -2.08
N PRO A 39 -1.63 -17.82 -2.93
CA PRO A 39 -1.93 -19.06 -3.64
C PRO A 39 -0.83 -19.45 -4.64
N ILE A 40 -0.03 -18.49 -5.11
CA ILE A 40 1.09 -18.77 -6.02
C ILE A 40 2.22 -19.45 -5.25
N LYS A 41 2.55 -18.95 -4.06
CA LYS A 41 3.56 -19.58 -3.20
C LYS A 41 3.13 -20.96 -2.72
N MET A 42 1.84 -21.18 -2.46
CA MET A 42 1.33 -22.50 -2.08
C MET A 42 1.46 -23.56 -3.19
N LYS A 43 1.56 -23.14 -4.45
CA LYS A 43 1.79 -24.01 -5.61
C LYS A 43 3.27 -24.14 -5.97
N ASN A 44 4.18 -23.50 -5.23
CA ASN A 44 5.61 -23.53 -5.51
C ASN A 44 6.28 -24.65 -4.69
N ASP A 45 6.82 -25.64 -5.38
CA ASP A 45 7.48 -26.81 -4.78
C ASP A 45 8.64 -26.46 -3.84
N ASN A 46 9.39 -25.40 -4.15
CA ASN A 46 10.51 -24.97 -3.30
C ASN A 46 10.00 -24.38 -1.97
N ALA A 47 8.90 -23.62 -2.02
CA ALA A 47 8.27 -23.06 -0.83
C ALA A 47 7.65 -24.16 0.04
N LEU A 48 7.07 -25.20 -0.58
CA LEU A 48 6.55 -26.37 0.12
C LEU A 48 7.66 -27.19 0.79
N LYS A 49 8.77 -27.45 0.08
CA LYS A 49 9.94 -28.15 0.64
C LYS A 49 10.55 -27.37 1.82
N GLN A 50 10.64 -26.05 1.70
CA GLN A 50 11.11 -25.20 2.80
C GLN A 50 10.16 -25.27 4.00
N PHE A 51 8.86 -25.19 3.78
CA PHE A 51 7.86 -25.31 4.85
C PHE A 51 7.93 -26.66 5.56
N GLN A 52 8.07 -27.75 4.82
CA GLN A 52 8.26 -29.09 5.39
C GLN A 52 9.55 -29.17 6.20
N LYS A 53 10.66 -28.65 5.67
CA LYS A 53 11.94 -28.61 6.38
C LYS A 53 11.85 -27.83 7.69
N ASP A 54 11.12 -26.73 7.71
CA ASP A 54 10.96 -25.88 8.91
C ASP A 54 9.99 -26.48 9.95
N LEU A 55 9.18 -27.48 9.58
CA LEU A 55 8.26 -28.20 10.48
C LEU A 55 8.89 -29.44 11.14
N ILE A 56 9.89 -30.06 10.51
CA ILE A 56 10.54 -31.27 11.04
C ILE A 56 11.17 -31.05 12.44
N PRO A 57 11.90 -29.95 12.70
CA PRO A 57 12.49 -29.68 14.02
C PRO A 57 11.45 -29.53 15.14
N THR A 58 10.26 -29.05 14.80
CA THR A 58 9.18 -28.83 15.78
C THR A 58 8.44 -30.12 16.13
N LEU A 59 8.44 -31.11 15.22
CA LEU A 59 7.96 -32.46 15.52
C LEU A 59 8.91 -33.21 16.48
N SER A 60 10.23 -32.94 16.42
CA SER A 60 11.19 -33.53 17.36
C SER A 60 11.13 -32.92 18.77
N ASP A 61 10.87 -31.62 18.89
CA ASP A 61 10.71 -30.93 20.19
C ASP A 61 9.42 -31.35 20.94
N ALA A 62 8.44 -31.95 20.25
CA ALA A 62 7.19 -32.44 20.85
C ALA A 62 7.32 -33.75 21.67
N THR A 63 8.53 -34.32 21.74
CA THR A 63 8.82 -35.56 22.49
C THR A 63 8.95 -35.39 24.01
N ASP A 64 8.85 -34.16 24.51
CA ASP A 64 8.94 -33.87 25.95
C ASP A 64 7.81 -34.58 26.71
N LYS A 65 8.15 -35.56 27.57
CA LYS A 65 7.18 -36.47 28.23
C LYS A 65 6.40 -35.80 29.37
N THR A 66 6.71 -34.54 29.67
CA THR A 66 6.21 -33.77 30.80
C THR A 66 4.93 -32.97 30.49
N ILE A 67 4.56 -32.87 29.21
CA ILE A 67 3.48 -32.00 28.71
C ILE A 67 2.27 -32.85 28.30
N SER A 68 1.05 -32.35 28.57
CA SER A 68 -0.19 -33.04 28.19
C SER A 68 -0.34 -33.15 26.66
N ILE A 69 -1.11 -34.12 26.19
CA ILE A 69 -1.35 -34.32 24.75
C ILE A 69 -2.01 -33.07 24.13
N ASP A 70 -2.94 -32.44 24.85
CA ASP A 70 -3.65 -31.25 24.39
C ASP A 70 -2.69 -30.06 24.22
N GLU A 71 -1.79 -29.83 25.19
CA GLU A 71 -0.80 -28.77 25.11
C GLU A 71 0.21 -28.99 23.98
N LYS A 72 0.56 -30.26 23.69
CA LYS A 72 1.40 -30.60 22.53
C LYS A 72 0.70 -30.27 21.22
N TYR A 73 -0.59 -30.58 21.12
CA TYR A 73 -1.38 -30.28 19.94
C TYR A 73 -1.49 -28.77 19.72
N ASP A 74 -1.75 -28.00 20.76
CA ASP A 74 -1.83 -26.54 20.68
C ASP A 74 -0.52 -25.91 20.20
N ARG A 75 0.62 -26.36 20.76
CA ARG A 75 1.96 -25.91 20.31
C ARG A 75 2.22 -26.26 18.85
N PHE A 76 1.83 -27.46 18.42
CA PHE A 76 1.95 -27.87 17.03
C PHE A 76 1.12 -26.98 16.11
N VAL A 77 -0.14 -26.71 16.47
CA VAL A 77 -1.04 -25.84 15.68
C VAL A 77 -0.49 -24.40 15.62
N GLU A 78 0.06 -23.88 16.71
CA GLU A 78 0.68 -22.56 16.74
C GLU A 78 1.93 -22.49 15.86
N HIS A 79 2.80 -23.50 15.93
CA HIS A 79 3.98 -23.60 15.07
C HIS A 79 3.63 -23.72 13.58
N MET A 80 2.61 -24.51 13.25
CA MET A 80 2.06 -24.61 11.90
C MET A 80 1.62 -23.23 11.39
N LYS A 81 0.83 -22.50 12.19
CA LYS A 81 0.35 -21.16 11.83
C LYS A 81 1.49 -20.16 11.64
N THR A 82 2.46 -20.14 12.55
CA THR A 82 3.60 -19.20 12.49
C THR A 82 4.52 -19.49 11.31
N ASN A 83 4.82 -20.75 11.01
CA ASN A 83 5.63 -21.11 9.84
C ASN A 83 4.88 -20.84 8.53
N ALA A 84 3.58 -21.14 8.48
CA ALA A 84 2.77 -20.81 7.31
C ALA A 84 2.72 -19.28 7.07
N GLU A 85 2.65 -18.49 8.13
CA GLU A 85 2.76 -17.03 8.06
C GLU A 85 4.14 -16.53 7.60
N LYS A 86 5.23 -17.24 7.89
CA LYS A 86 6.56 -16.82 7.40
C LYS A 86 6.71 -17.04 5.90
N ILE A 87 6.25 -18.19 5.41
CA ILE A 87 6.52 -18.63 4.04
C ILE A 87 5.42 -18.16 3.08
N PHE A 88 4.15 -18.42 3.41
CA PHE A 88 3.03 -18.23 2.50
C PHE A 88 2.30 -16.91 2.68
N LYS A 89 2.66 -16.06 3.64
CA LYS A 89 1.98 -14.78 3.81
C LYS A 89 2.14 -13.91 2.56
N ILE A 90 1.01 -13.34 2.17
CA ILE A 90 0.96 -12.34 1.12
C ILE A 90 1.83 -11.17 1.54
N ASP A 91 2.86 -10.88 0.75
CA ASP A 91 3.63 -9.67 0.90
C ASP A 91 2.79 -8.50 0.37
N LYS A 92 1.99 -7.91 1.27
CA LYS A 92 1.09 -6.80 0.95
C LYS A 92 1.83 -5.59 0.39
N ASN A 93 3.14 -5.47 0.63
CA ASN A 93 3.94 -4.38 0.09
C ASN A 93 4.30 -4.65 -1.38
N LYS A 94 4.52 -5.91 -1.79
CA LYS A 94 4.78 -6.27 -3.19
C LYS A 94 3.54 -6.25 -4.08
N ILE A 95 2.35 -6.52 -3.52
CA ILE A 95 1.10 -6.59 -4.32
C ILE A 95 0.49 -5.21 -4.61
N ARG A 96 0.90 -4.14 -3.89
CA ARG A 96 0.44 -2.80 -4.26
C ARG A 96 1.01 -2.47 -5.64
N LYS A 97 0.14 -2.45 -6.67
CA LYS A 97 0.50 -1.94 -8.01
C LYS A 97 1.24 -0.62 -7.81
N ARG A 98 2.55 -0.65 -8.11
CA ARG A 98 3.38 0.53 -8.05
C ARG A 98 2.81 1.51 -9.06
N LYS A 99 2.67 2.78 -8.68
CA LYS A 99 2.25 3.80 -9.63
C LYS A 99 3.34 3.91 -10.70
N GLU A 100 2.96 3.86 -11.97
CA GLU A 100 3.92 3.77 -13.09
C GLU A 100 4.82 5.00 -13.19
N TRP A 101 4.31 6.17 -12.81
CA TRP A 101 5.11 7.40 -12.72
C TRP A 101 6.13 7.39 -11.57
N LEU A 102 6.04 6.47 -10.61
CA LEU A 102 6.92 6.45 -9.43
C LEU A 102 8.24 5.76 -9.77
N THR A 103 9.27 6.53 -10.11
CA THR A 103 10.63 6.04 -10.43
C THR A 103 11.46 5.73 -9.19
N ASP A 104 12.53 4.94 -9.34
CA ASP A 104 13.44 4.58 -8.23
C ASP A 104 14.13 5.79 -7.63
N GLU A 105 14.48 6.80 -8.44
CA GLU A 105 15.01 8.07 -7.96
C GLU A 105 14.05 8.78 -6.98
N ILE A 106 12.74 8.78 -7.29
CA ILE A 106 11.74 9.41 -6.43
C ILE A 106 11.58 8.60 -5.13
N LEU A 107 11.63 7.26 -5.22
CA LEU A 107 11.60 6.40 -4.04
C LEU A 107 12.78 6.70 -3.12
N GLU A 108 14.00 6.80 -3.65
CA GLU A 108 15.19 7.10 -2.86
C GLU A 108 15.05 8.46 -2.13
N ILE A 109 14.52 9.48 -2.80
CA ILE A 109 14.27 10.80 -2.19
C ILE A 109 13.18 10.70 -1.10
N VAL A 110 12.13 9.92 -1.33
CA VAL A 110 11.06 9.69 -0.35
C VAL A 110 11.57 8.94 0.88
N GLU A 111 12.45 7.95 0.69
CA GLU A 111 13.11 7.22 1.78
C GLU A 111 14.04 8.14 2.57
N LYS A 112 14.89 8.93 1.90
CA LYS A 112 15.73 9.95 2.55
C LYS A 112 14.90 10.96 3.34
N LYS A 113 13.75 11.37 2.81
CA LYS A 113 12.80 12.23 3.53
C LYS A 113 12.23 11.53 4.77
N ALA A 114 11.88 10.25 4.67
CA ALA A 114 11.33 9.48 5.79
C ALA A 114 12.36 9.31 6.92
N THR A 115 13.60 8.95 6.59
CA THR A 115 14.69 8.86 7.57
C THR A 115 14.99 10.21 8.21
N ALA A 116 15.01 11.29 7.43
CA ALA A 116 15.17 12.65 7.97
C ALA A 116 14.03 13.07 8.91
N PHE A 117 12.79 12.63 8.64
CA PHE A 117 11.66 12.87 9.53
C PHE A 117 11.83 12.16 10.87
N VAL A 118 12.21 10.87 10.85
CA VAL A 118 12.47 10.09 12.07
C VAL A 118 13.61 10.73 12.88
N ASN A 119 14.69 11.12 12.22
CA ASN A 119 15.81 11.80 12.89
C ASN A 119 15.38 13.11 13.53
N TRP A 120 14.55 13.93 12.87
CA TRP A 120 13.99 15.13 13.48
C TRP A 120 13.10 14.83 14.68
N GLN A 121 12.24 13.81 14.62
CA GLN A 121 11.40 13.40 15.75
C GLN A 121 12.23 12.96 16.96
N ASN A 122 13.28 12.18 16.72
CA ASN A 122 14.15 11.65 17.79
C ASN A 122 15.01 12.73 18.46
N HIS A 123 15.24 13.88 17.80
CA HIS A 123 16.08 14.97 18.30
C HIS A 123 15.28 16.21 18.73
N ARG A 124 13.97 16.09 18.95
CA ARG A 124 13.15 17.19 19.47
C ARG A 124 13.63 17.65 20.84
N GLY A 125 13.69 18.96 21.05
CA GLY A 125 14.17 19.58 22.29
C GLY A 125 15.69 19.57 22.47
N THR A 126 16.45 19.05 21.50
CA THR A 126 17.92 19.05 21.52
C THR A 126 18.48 20.25 20.75
N LYS A 127 19.76 20.59 20.98
CA LYS A 127 20.46 21.64 20.22
C LYS A 127 20.50 21.39 18.71
N LEU A 128 20.38 20.12 18.28
CA LEU A 128 20.41 19.70 16.88
C LEU A 128 19.02 19.71 16.21
N GLU A 129 17.94 20.02 16.94
CA GLU A 129 16.58 19.98 16.40
C GLU A 129 16.43 20.81 15.12
N ILE A 130 16.96 22.04 15.13
CA ILE A 130 16.83 22.98 14.01
C ILE A 130 17.50 22.43 12.75
N GLU A 131 18.66 21.79 12.89
CA GLU A 131 19.39 21.18 11.78
C GLU A 131 18.58 20.05 11.14
N TYR A 132 18.10 19.11 11.95
CA TYR A 132 17.28 17.98 11.46
C TYR A 132 15.93 18.46 10.90
N ALA A 133 15.32 19.47 11.51
CA ALA A 133 14.08 20.07 11.01
C ALA A 133 14.28 20.71 9.63
N ASN A 134 15.37 21.45 9.44
CA ASN A 134 15.71 22.08 8.16
C ASN A 134 16.03 21.03 7.09
N LYS A 135 16.77 19.97 7.44
CA LYS A 135 17.05 18.84 6.55
C LYS A 135 15.75 18.17 6.09
N TYR A 136 14.84 17.88 7.01
CA TYR A 136 13.53 17.32 6.67
C TYR A 136 12.71 18.27 5.77
N LYS A 137 12.63 19.57 6.10
CA LYS A 137 11.90 20.57 5.29
C LYS A 137 12.44 20.64 3.86
N ARG A 138 13.77 20.65 3.68
CA ARG A 138 14.42 20.65 2.36
C ARG A 138 14.06 19.40 1.56
N LEU A 139 14.19 18.21 2.16
CA LEU A 139 13.85 16.94 1.52
C LEU A 139 12.35 16.83 1.20
N ARG A 140 11.48 17.36 2.06
CA ARG A 140 10.04 17.44 1.80
C ARG A 140 9.72 18.28 0.57
N LYS A 141 10.34 19.46 0.43
CA LYS A 141 10.15 20.33 -0.74
C LYS A 141 10.68 19.65 -2.01
N LEU A 142 11.89 19.08 -1.94
CA LEU A 142 12.51 18.37 -3.07
C LEU A 142 11.67 17.19 -3.54
N ALA A 143 11.23 16.33 -2.62
CA ALA A 143 10.37 15.19 -2.90
C ALA A 143 9.09 15.64 -3.62
N LYS A 144 8.43 16.69 -3.11
CA LYS A 144 7.22 17.23 -3.72
C LYS A 144 7.48 17.72 -5.14
N THR A 145 8.50 18.54 -5.37
CA THR A 145 8.81 19.07 -6.70
C THR A 145 9.15 17.96 -7.70
N LYS A 146 9.91 16.94 -7.29
CA LYS A 146 10.26 15.80 -8.16
C LYS A 146 9.05 14.93 -8.48
N ILE A 147 8.17 14.69 -7.51
CA ILE A 147 6.92 13.96 -7.71
C ILE A 147 6.00 14.71 -8.67
N ASP A 148 5.74 16.00 -8.40
CA ASP A 148 4.82 16.81 -9.22
C ASP A 148 5.31 16.88 -10.68
N LYS A 149 6.62 17.16 -10.90
CA LYS A 149 7.22 17.21 -12.24
C LYS A 149 7.18 15.87 -12.97
N ARG A 150 7.36 14.74 -12.28
CA ARG A 150 7.31 13.41 -12.91
C ARG A 150 5.89 12.99 -13.23
N GLN A 151 4.93 13.34 -12.38
CA GLN A 151 3.51 13.11 -12.64
C GLN A 151 3.05 13.87 -13.89
N GLU A 152 3.39 15.15 -13.99
CA GLU A 152 3.09 15.98 -15.17
C GLU A 152 3.63 15.31 -16.45
N LYS A 153 4.94 15.03 -16.49
CA LYS A 153 5.57 14.33 -17.62
C LYS A 153 4.95 12.98 -17.96
N TYR A 154 4.53 12.22 -16.94
CA TYR A 154 3.89 10.93 -17.15
C TYR A 154 2.53 11.10 -17.83
N TRP A 155 1.73 12.06 -17.37
CA TRP A 155 0.44 12.32 -18.00
C TRP A 155 0.58 12.86 -19.41
N ASP A 156 1.59 13.69 -19.68
CA ASP A 156 1.90 14.14 -21.04
C ASP A 156 2.25 12.95 -21.95
N GLN A 157 3.10 12.02 -21.49
CA GLN A 157 3.46 10.79 -22.21
C GLN A 157 2.23 9.92 -22.51
N ILE A 158 1.37 9.71 -21.52
CA ILE A 158 0.15 8.92 -21.68
C ILE A 158 -0.81 9.58 -22.68
N CYS A 159 -0.95 10.91 -22.64
CA CYS A 159 -1.75 11.64 -23.62
C CYS A 159 -1.20 11.48 -25.03
N GLU A 160 0.12 11.60 -25.22
CA GLU A 160 0.79 11.38 -26.52
C GLU A 160 0.56 9.96 -27.05
N GLU A 161 0.67 8.93 -26.19
CA GLU A 161 0.42 7.53 -26.56
C GLU A 161 -1.04 7.27 -26.97
N ILE A 162 -2.00 7.91 -26.28
CA ILE A 162 -3.42 7.86 -26.63
C ILE A 162 -3.66 8.55 -27.98
N GLU A 163 -3.10 9.73 -28.21
CA GLU A 163 -3.23 10.46 -29.47
C GLU A 163 -2.65 9.67 -30.65
N LEU A 164 -1.49 9.03 -30.47
CA LEU A 164 -0.89 8.17 -31.47
C LEU A 164 -1.76 6.95 -31.77
N SER A 165 -2.31 6.30 -30.74
CA SER A 165 -3.21 5.15 -30.91
C SER A 165 -4.48 5.52 -31.68
N ILE A 166 -5.05 6.71 -31.40
CA ILE A 166 -6.20 7.24 -32.14
C ILE A 166 -5.82 7.53 -33.60
N LYS A 167 -4.67 8.17 -33.85
CA LYS A 167 -4.19 8.46 -35.22
C LYS A 167 -3.94 7.19 -36.05
N LEU A 168 -3.55 6.10 -35.41
CA LEU A 168 -3.33 4.80 -36.04
C LEU A 168 -4.61 3.97 -36.19
N ASN A 169 -5.78 4.53 -35.87
CA ASN A 169 -7.08 3.85 -35.87
C ASN A 169 -7.11 2.57 -34.99
N ASP A 170 -6.39 2.56 -33.86
CA ASP A 170 -6.46 1.49 -32.85
C ASP A 170 -7.14 1.98 -31.56
N PRO A 171 -8.49 2.01 -31.53
CA PRO A 171 -9.23 2.44 -30.36
C PRO A 171 -9.14 1.44 -29.19
N ALA A 172 -8.83 0.17 -29.45
CA ALA A 172 -8.70 -0.84 -28.41
C ALA A 172 -7.45 -0.58 -27.56
N ASN A 173 -6.34 -0.22 -28.20
CA ASN A 173 -5.11 0.16 -27.50
C ASN A 173 -5.28 1.46 -26.71
N ALA A 174 -5.92 2.49 -27.29
CA ALA A 174 -6.23 3.74 -26.58
C ALA A 174 -7.07 3.50 -25.31
N PHE A 175 -8.07 2.62 -25.39
CA PHE A 175 -8.92 2.27 -24.24
C PHE A 175 -8.14 1.49 -23.16
N ASN A 176 -7.21 0.62 -23.57
CA ASN A 176 -6.37 -0.13 -22.63
C ASN A 176 -5.41 0.78 -21.84
N ILE A 177 -4.88 1.83 -22.46
CA ILE A 177 -3.97 2.79 -21.78
C ILE A 177 -4.71 3.58 -20.68
N ILE A 178 -6.01 3.82 -20.83
CA ILE A 178 -6.82 4.59 -19.86
C ILE A 178 -7.21 3.74 -18.62
N ARG A 179 -7.23 2.41 -18.74
CA ARG A 179 -7.85 1.48 -17.78
C ARG A 179 -6.90 0.98 -16.69
#